data_AF-A0A7V1ML12-F1
#
_entry.id   AF-A0A7V1ML12-F1
#
_cell.length_a   1.000
_cell.length_b   1.000
_cell.length_c   1.000
_cell.angle_alpha   90.00
_cell.angle_beta   90.00
_cell.angle_gamma   90.00
#
_symmetry.space_group_name_H-M   'P 1'
#
loop_
_entity.id
_entity.type
_entity.pdbx_description
1 polymer ?
#
loop_
_entity_poly.entity_id
_entity_poly.type
_entity_poly.pdbx_seq_one_letter_code
_entity_poly.pdbx_strand_id
1 'polypeptide(L)'
;MPVKKKVFCVEISDILDPDQEDSVIEIVKGYLKKDEEELKDYFDQTDTIEVKRLSEDEVKKISSSLESIKDISVKVFNIDEKKVEKESTVVKCPKCGFILEFADWRCPECFHEFPDFELSGEDDEEE
;
A
#
# COMPACT_ATOMS: atom_id res chain seq x y z
N MET A 1 27.85 6.40 -4.09
CA MET A 1 26.84 5.46 -3.60
C MET A 1 25.49 6.13 -3.77
N PRO A 2 24.58 5.64 -4.62
CA PRO A 2 23.24 6.21 -4.73
C PRO A 2 22.49 5.89 -3.44
N VAL A 3 22.31 6.88 -2.57
CA VAL A 3 21.43 6.77 -1.41
C VAL A 3 20.04 6.51 -1.97
N LYS A 4 19.54 5.27 -1.86
CA LYS A 4 18.16 4.95 -2.22
C LYS A 4 17.28 5.86 -1.36
N LYS A 5 16.66 6.86 -1.98
CA LYS A 5 15.71 7.72 -1.28
C LYS A 5 14.54 6.84 -0.88
N LYS A 6 14.39 6.61 0.43
CA LYS A 6 13.21 5.96 0.99
C LYS A 6 12.00 6.80 0.61
N VAL A 7 11.04 6.16 -0.02
CA VAL A 7 9.77 6.77 -0.43
C VAL A 7 8.67 6.18 0.42
N PHE A 8 7.81 7.05 0.93
CA PHE A 8 6.76 6.70 1.86
C PHE A 8 5.38 6.98 1.25
N CYS A 9 4.38 6.34 1.79
CA CYS A 9 2.97 6.50 1.49
C CYS A 9 2.25 6.87 2.79
N VAL A 10 1.42 7.90 2.72
CA VAL A 10 0.51 8.26 3.82
C VAL A 10 -0.90 7.95 3.35
N GLU A 11 -1.58 7.07 4.05
CA GLU A 11 -3.00 6.77 3.90
C GLU A 11 -3.74 7.49 5.01
N ILE A 12 -4.77 8.25 4.66
CA ILE A 12 -5.62 8.99 5.58
C ILE A 12 -7.02 8.46 5.35
N SER A 13 -7.61 7.81 6.35
CA SER A 13 -8.95 7.22 6.31
C SER A 13 -9.80 7.77 7.46
N ASP A 14 -11.08 7.37 7.52
CA ASP A 14 -12.05 7.88 8.51
C ASP A 14 -12.31 9.39 8.36
N ILE A 15 -12.33 9.90 7.13
CA ILE A 15 -12.69 11.29 6.87
C ILE A 15 -14.21 11.34 6.72
N LEU A 16 -14.90 11.75 7.79
CA LEU A 16 -16.36 11.67 7.91
C LEU A 16 -17.03 13.04 7.85
N ASP A 17 -16.31 14.10 8.22
CA ASP A 17 -16.82 15.47 8.25
C ASP A 17 -16.24 16.32 7.11
N PRO A 18 -17.04 17.22 6.50
CA PRO A 18 -16.58 18.09 5.41
C PRO A 18 -15.49 19.08 5.86
N ASP A 19 -15.47 19.47 7.13
CA ASP A 19 -14.39 20.26 7.71
C ASP A 19 -13.07 19.47 7.77
N GLN A 20 -13.13 18.15 8.01
CA GLN A 20 -11.95 17.28 7.95
C GLN A 20 -11.50 17.13 6.50
N GLU A 21 -12.42 16.91 5.56
CA GLU A 21 -12.12 16.81 4.12
C GLU A 21 -11.37 18.06 3.63
N ASP A 22 -11.90 19.26 3.87
CA ASP A 22 -11.29 20.51 3.41
C ASP A 22 -9.89 20.68 4.03
N SER A 23 -9.74 20.38 5.33
CA SER A 23 -8.45 20.41 6.02
C SER A 23 -7.44 19.42 5.44
N VAL A 24 -7.87 18.18 5.16
CA VAL A 24 -7.02 17.15 4.54
C VAL A 24 -6.62 17.59 3.14
N ILE A 25 -7.56 18.10 2.34
CA ILE A 25 -7.29 18.59 0.98
C ILE A 25 -6.28 19.73 1.02
N GLU A 26 -6.43 20.69 1.94
CA GLU A 26 -5.48 21.80 2.10
C GLU A 26 -4.05 21.31 2.37
N ILE A 27 -3.90 20.24 3.16
CA ILE A 27 -2.61 19.63 3.48
C ILE A 27 -2.06 18.84 2.29
N VAL A 28 -2.90 18.02 1.64
CA VAL A 28 -2.44 17.05 0.62
C VAL A 28 -2.38 17.61 -0.80
N LYS A 29 -3.10 18.69 -1.12
CA LYS A 29 -3.10 19.33 -2.46
C LYS A 29 -1.72 19.81 -2.89
N GLY A 30 -0.84 20.12 -1.94
CA GLY A 30 0.56 20.46 -2.21
C GLY A 30 1.40 19.28 -2.71
N TYR A 31 0.96 18.06 -2.43
CA TYR A 31 1.68 16.82 -2.72
C TYR A 31 1.03 16.01 -3.85
N LEU A 32 -0.28 16.16 -4.03
CA LEU A 32 -1.04 15.54 -5.10
C LEU A 32 -1.10 16.49 -6.30
N LYS A 33 -0.83 15.97 -7.50
CA LYS A 33 -1.09 16.69 -8.75
C LYS A 33 -2.57 16.60 -9.13
N LYS A 34 -3.44 16.88 -8.19
CA LYS A 34 -4.90 16.87 -8.34
C LYS A 34 -5.43 18.20 -7.84
N ASP A 35 -6.45 18.71 -8.52
CA ASP A 35 -7.14 19.93 -8.10
C ASP A 35 -8.10 19.65 -6.93
N GLU A 36 -8.45 20.69 -6.18
CA GLU A 36 -9.36 20.57 -5.02
C GLU A 36 -10.69 19.92 -5.40
N GLU A 37 -11.26 20.26 -6.56
CA GLU A 37 -12.50 19.68 -7.07
C GLU A 37 -12.39 18.16 -7.29
N GLU A 38 -11.26 17.69 -7.83
CA GLU A 38 -11.03 16.25 -8.02
C GLU A 38 -10.85 15.52 -6.69
N LEU A 39 -10.30 16.18 -5.68
CA LEU A 39 -10.15 15.61 -4.35
C LEU A 39 -11.48 15.54 -3.62
N LYS A 40 -12.33 16.58 -3.72
CA LYS A 40 -13.70 16.58 -3.18
C LYS A 40 -14.57 15.51 -3.84
N ASP A 41 -14.53 15.38 -5.16
CA ASP A 41 -15.24 14.31 -5.88
C ASP A 41 -14.75 12.92 -5.46
N TYR A 42 -13.44 12.79 -5.19
CA TYR A 42 -12.87 11.57 -4.66
C TYR A 42 -13.36 11.26 -3.24
N PHE A 43 -13.51 12.26 -2.38
CA PHE A 43 -14.06 12.08 -1.04
C PHE A 43 -15.54 11.71 -1.02
N ASP A 44 -16.33 12.23 -1.97
CA ASP A 44 -17.74 11.86 -2.13
C ASP A 44 -17.92 10.35 -2.41
N GLN A 45 -16.93 9.75 -3.09
CA GLN A 45 -16.92 8.32 -3.41
C GLN A 45 -16.13 7.48 -2.41
N THR A 46 -15.14 8.06 -1.73
CA THR A 46 -14.20 7.36 -0.85
C THR A 46 -13.81 8.22 0.35
N ASP A 47 -14.06 7.74 1.57
CA ASP A 47 -13.65 8.38 2.83
C ASP A 47 -12.13 8.28 3.13
N THR A 48 -11.33 7.91 2.13
CA THR A 48 -9.91 7.57 2.29
C THR A 48 -9.08 8.16 1.15
N ILE A 49 -7.91 8.72 1.48
CA ILE A 49 -6.95 9.27 0.53
C ILE A 49 -5.54 8.72 0.75
N GLU A 50 -4.86 8.39 -0.35
CA GLU A 50 -3.47 7.92 -0.32
C GLU A 50 -2.52 8.91 -1.01
N VAL A 51 -1.54 9.42 -0.28
CA VAL A 51 -0.46 10.26 -0.82
C VAL A 51 0.81 9.42 -0.96
N LYS A 52 1.16 9.10 -2.21
CA LYS A 52 2.30 8.24 -2.57
C LYS A 52 3.53 9.08 -2.93
N ARG A 53 4.71 8.48 -2.76
CA ARG A 53 6.03 9.04 -3.13
C ARG A 53 6.46 10.25 -2.28
N LEU A 54 6.15 10.21 -0.99
CA LEU A 54 6.56 11.23 -0.04
C LEU A 54 7.95 10.93 0.52
N SER A 55 8.68 11.98 0.87
CA SER A 55 9.92 11.89 1.63
C SER A 55 9.62 11.79 3.14
N GLU A 56 10.56 11.28 3.95
CA GLU A 56 10.36 11.18 5.42
C GLU A 56 9.98 12.52 6.07
N ASP A 57 10.58 13.62 5.60
CA ASP A 57 10.30 14.98 6.07
C ASP A 57 8.87 15.42 5.73
N GLU A 58 8.38 15.05 4.54
CA GLU A 58 7.04 15.39 4.07
C GLU A 58 5.99 14.57 4.82
N VAL A 59 6.25 13.28 5.03
CA VAL A 59 5.41 12.42 5.87
C VAL A 59 5.25 12.99 7.26
N LYS A 60 6.35 13.38 7.92
CA LYS A 60 6.31 13.96 9.27
C LYS A 60 5.51 15.26 9.32
N LYS A 61 5.61 16.09 8.27
CA LYS A 61 4.80 17.30 8.14
C LYS A 61 3.32 16.97 8.03
N ILE A 62 2.96 16.09 7.09
CA ILE A 62 1.58 15.67 6.87
C ILE A 62 1.01 15.03 8.14
N SER A 63 1.72 14.06 8.74
CA SER A 63 1.25 13.38 9.96
C SER A 63 1.04 14.35 11.11
N SER A 64 1.96 15.30 11.33
CA SER A 64 1.84 16.28 12.40
C SER A 64 0.71 17.29 12.15
N SER A 65 0.46 17.67 10.89
CA SER A 65 -0.70 18.49 10.51
C SER A 65 -2.01 17.74 10.71
N LEU A 66 -2.05 16.45 10.39
CA LEU A 66 -3.22 15.59 10.52
C LEU A 66 -3.51 15.19 11.97
N GLU A 67 -2.50 15.05 12.84
CA GLU A 67 -2.70 14.84 14.29
C GLU A 67 -3.54 15.96 14.95
N SER A 68 -3.59 17.15 14.32
CA SER A 68 -4.43 18.25 14.79
C SER A 68 -5.91 18.07 14.43
N ILE A 69 -6.21 17.20 13.47
CA ILE A 69 -7.57 16.85 13.07
C ILE A 69 -8.01 15.69 13.94
N LYS A 70 -9.11 15.89 14.65
CA LYS A 70 -9.67 14.87 15.53
C LYS A 70 -10.39 13.82 14.68
N ASP A 71 -10.38 12.57 15.14
CA ASP A 71 -11.19 11.48 14.57
C ASP A 71 -10.83 11.09 13.12
N ILE A 72 -9.57 11.25 12.71
CA ILE A 72 -9.05 10.69 11.45
C ILE A 72 -7.97 9.64 11.71
N SER A 73 -7.90 8.64 10.83
CA SER A 73 -6.92 7.55 10.89
C SER A 73 -5.79 7.80 9.90
N VAL A 74 -4.57 8.02 10.39
CA VAL A 74 -3.39 8.22 9.54
C VAL A 74 -2.46 7.02 9.63
N LYS A 75 -2.22 6.35 8.50
CA LYS A 75 -1.27 5.25 8.40
C LYS A 75 -0.12 5.62 7.47
N VAL A 76 1.09 5.39 7.94
CA VAL A 76 2.31 5.66 7.17
C VAL A 76 2.97 4.33 6.83
N PHE A 77 3.22 4.12 5.54
CA PHE A 77 3.87 2.91 5.03
C PHE A 77 5.09 3.27 4.19
N ASN A 78 6.14 2.45 4.27
CA ASN A 78 7.28 2.57 3.38
C ASN A 78 6.98 1.86 2.06
N ILE A 79 7.08 2.58 0.94
CA ILE A 79 6.79 2.03 -0.39
C ILE A 79 7.86 1.00 -0.80
N ASP A 80 9.07 1.11 -0.28
CA ASP A 80 10.14 0.13 -0.55
C ASP A 80 9.83 -1.24 0.06
N GLU A 81 9.09 -1.29 1.17
CA GLU A 81 8.65 -2.53 1.84
C GLU A 81 7.41 -3.13 1.19
N LYS A 82 6.49 -2.29 0.65
CA LYS A 82 5.26 -2.76 -0.04
C LYS A 82 5.55 -3.50 -1.36
N LYS A 83 6.79 -3.49 -1.84
CA LYS A 83 7.22 -4.34 -2.96
C LYS A 83 7.34 -5.81 -2.58
N VAL A 84 7.55 -6.12 -1.30
CA VAL A 84 7.80 -7.50 -0.83
C VAL A 84 6.48 -8.28 -0.70
N GLU A 85 5.39 -7.65 -0.25
CA GLU A 85 4.09 -8.36 -0.14
C GLU A 85 3.38 -8.61 -1.49
N LYS A 86 3.81 -7.94 -2.56
CA LYS A 86 3.32 -8.18 -3.94
C LYS A 86 4.32 -8.88 -4.83
N GLU A 87 5.45 -9.35 -4.31
CA GLU A 87 6.13 -10.49 -4.91
C GLU A 87 5.30 -11.74 -4.59
N SER A 88 4.12 -11.78 -5.23
CA SER A 88 3.34 -12.99 -5.44
C SER A 88 4.36 -14.02 -5.89
N THR A 89 4.59 -15.03 -5.06
CA THR A 89 5.46 -16.17 -5.33
C THR A 89 4.99 -16.78 -6.65
N VAL A 90 5.57 -16.33 -7.76
CA VAL A 90 5.21 -16.81 -9.09
C VAL A 90 5.75 -18.23 -9.20
N VAL A 91 4.89 -19.19 -8.86
CA VAL A 91 5.24 -20.60 -8.90
C VAL A 91 5.18 -21.04 -10.36
N LYS A 92 6.31 -21.41 -10.93
CA LYS A 92 6.37 -21.93 -12.30
C LYS A 92 6.20 -23.44 -12.27
N CYS A 93 5.20 -23.95 -12.97
CA CYS A 93 5.01 -25.38 -13.18
C CYS A 93 6.23 -25.98 -13.89
N PRO A 94 6.99 -26.92 -13.29
CA PRO A 94 8.18 -27.51 -13.91
C PRO A 94 7.86 -28.41 -15.12
N LYS A 95 6.60 -28.81 -15.32
CA LYS A 95 6.19 -29.69 -16.42
C LYS A 95 5.82 -28.95 -17.70
N CYS A 96 5.00 -27.90 -17.60
CA CYS A 96 4.55 -27.13 -18.77
C CYS A 96 5.10 -25.70 -18.81
N GLY A 97 5.78 -25.26 -17.75
CA GLY A 97 6.32 -23.91 -17.65
C GLY A 97 5.29 -22.81 -17.39
N PHE A 98 4.03 -23.18 -17.12
CA PHE A 98 2.95 -22.24 -16.80
C PHE A 98 3.23 -21.52 -15.48
N ILE A 99 2.93 -20.23 -15.44
CA ILE A 99 3.15 -19.36 -14.27
C ILE A 99 1.85 -19.34 -13.46
N LEU A 100 1.90 -19.86 -12.23
CA LEU A 100 0.79 -19.82 -11.30
C LEU A 100 0.89 -18.54 -10.47
N GLU A 101 -0.23 -17.83 -10.37
CA GLU A 101 -0.37 -16.64 -9.51
C GLU A 101 -0.51 -17.00 -8.02
N PHE A 102 -0.87 -18.26 -7.71
CA PHE A 102 -1.01 -18.80 -6.36
C PHE A 102 -0.34 -20.17 -6.28
N ALA A 103 0.30 -20.49 -5.15
CA ALA A 103 0.90 -21.79 -4.90
C ALA A 103 -0.19 -22.86 -4.72
N ASP A 104 -0.73 -23.36 -5.83
CA ASP A 104 -1.69 -24.46 -5.83
C ASP A 104 -0.97 -25.80 -6.04
N TRP A 105 -1.46 -26.84 -5.38
CA TRP A 105 -0.94 -28.20 -5.45
C TRP A 105 -1.10 -28.84 -6.84
N ARG A 106 -1.86 -28.22 -7.75
CA ARG A 106 -2.10 -28.71 -9.11
C ARG A 106 -2.06 -27.60 -10.16
N CYS A 107 -1.29 -27.82 -11.22
CA CYS A 107 -1.27 -26.89 -12.35
C CYS A 107 -2.59 -26.95 -13.16
N PRO A 108 -3.28 -25.84 -13.43
CA PRO A 108 -4.56 -25.85 -14.16
C PRO A 108 -4.42 -26.20 -15.65
N GLU A 109 -3.25 -25.95 -16.26
CA GLU A 109 -3.04 -26.21 -17.69
C GLU A 109 -2.67 -27.67 -17.99
N CYS A 110 -1.78 -28.25 -17.17
CA CYS A 110 -1.27 -29.61 -17.40
C CYS A 110 -1.77 -30.64 -16.39
N PHE A 111 -2.59 -30.20 -15.42
CA PHE A 111 -3.18 -30.99 -14.34
C PHE A 111 -2.19 -31.81 -13.53
N HIS A 112 -0.90 -31.46 -13.61
CA HIS A 112 0.15 -32.14 -12.86
C HIS A 112 0.10 -31.68 -11.40
N GLU A 113 0.03 -32.67 -10.52
CA GLU A 113 0.00 -32.51 -9.08
C GLU A 113 1.45 -32.48 -8.57
N PHE A 114 1.81 -31.45 -7.81
CA PHE A 114 3.14 -31.28 -7.20
C PHE A 114 3.01 -31.51 -5.70
N PRO A 115 3.36 -32.69 -5.17
CA PRO A 115 3.10 -33.04 -3.78
C PRO A 115 4.09 -32.46 -2.75
N ASP A 116 4.95 -31.51 -3.13
CA ASP A 116 5.98 -31.00 -2.21
C ASP A 116 6.34 -29.55 -2.57
N PHE A 117 5.59 -28.61 -2.02
CA PHE A 117 6.16 -27.32 -1.66
C PHE A 117 6.26 -27.37 -0.14
N GLU A 118 7.43 -27.76 0.40
CA GLU A 118 7.77 -27.36 1.76
C GLU A 118 7.66 -25.83 1.79
N LEU A 119 6.54 -25.33 2.32
CA LEU A 119 6.46 -24.00 2.86
C LEU A 119 7.53 -23.94 3.94
N SER A 120 8.73 -23.48 3.58
CA SER A 120 9.64 -22.88 4.54
C SER A 120 9.00 -21.56 4.97
N GLY A 121 7.89 -21.68 5.71
CA GLY A 121 7.50 -20.68 6.67
C GLY A 121 8.57 -20.72 7.75
N GLU A 122 9.59 -19.88 7.60
CA GLU A 122 10.19 -19.28 8.78
C GLU A 122 9.11 -18.39 9.40
N ASP A 123 8.20 -19.06 10.11
CA ASP A 123 7.38 -18.51 11.18
C ASP A 123 8.37 -18.15 12.28
N ASP A 124 8.95 -16.95 12.19
CA ASP A 124 9.68 -16.32 13.28
C ASP A 124 8.64 -15.82 14.30
N GLU A 125 8.04 -16.78 15.00
CA GLU A 125 7.33 -16.55 16.26
C GLU A 125 8.32 -16.91 17.38
N GLU A 126 9.18 -15.95 17.74
CA GLU A 126 10.01 -16.02 18.95
C GLU A 126 9.10 -15.92 20.20
N GLU A 127 9.02 -17.00 20.98
CA GLU A 127 8.58 -17.01 22.38
C GLU A 127 9.78 -17.00 23.35
#